data_AF-A0A376P085-F1
#
_entry.id   AF-A0A376P085-F1
#
_cell.length_a   1.000
_cell.length_b   1.000
_cell.length_c   1.000
_cell.angle_alpha   90.00
_cell.angle_beta   90.00
_cell.angle_gamma   90.00
#
_symmetry.space_group_name_H-M   'P 1'
#
loop_
_entity.id
_entity.type
_entity.pdbx_description
1 polymer ?
#
loop_
_entity_poly.entity_id
_entity_poly.type
_entity_poly.pdbx_seq_one_letter_code
_entity_poly.pdbx_strand_id
1 'polypeptide(L)'
;MICRFIDTHCHFDFPPFSGDEEASLQRAAQAGVGKIIVPATEAENFARVQALAEKYQPLYAALGLHPGMLEKHSDVSLDQLQQALERRPAKVVAVGRAVWISSATIRNLRGSSGYSTNN
;
A
#
# COMPACT_ATOMS: atom_id res chain seq x y z
N MET A 1 9.36 -10.94 -23.83
CA MET A 1 9.11 -11.77 -22.63
C MET A 1 7.63 -12.11 -22.55
N ILE A 2 7.27 -13.37 -22.35
CA ILE A 2 5.87 -13.78 -22.17
C ILE A 2 5.49 -13.49 -20.71
N CYS A 3 4.67 -12.46 -20.50
CA CYS A 3 4.01 -12.21 -19.22
C CYS A 3 2.89 -13.25 -19.05
N ARG A 4 3.13 -14.31 -18.27
CA ARG A 4 2.15 -15.38 -18.04
C ARG A 4 1.24 -15.08 -16.85
N PHE A 5 1.77 -14.42 -15.82
CA PHE A 5 1.08 -14.15 -14.58
C PHE A 5 1.18 -12.68 -14.18
N ILE A 6 0.17 -12.25 -13.42
CA ILE A 6 0.13 -10.97 -12.72
C ILE A 6 -0.02 -11.30 -11.23
N ASP A 7 0.92 -10.84 -10.42
CA ASP A 7 0.74 -10.84 -8.97
C ASP A 7 -0.11 -9.63 -8.61
N THR A 8 -1.36 -9.86 -8.22
CA THR A 8 -2.30 -8.78 -7.92
C THR A 8 -2.10 -8.16 -6.54
N HIS A 9 -1.20 -8.70 -5.70
CA HIS A 9 -1.03 -8.22 -4.34
C HIS A 9 0.33 -8.62 -3.73
N CYS A 10 1.33 -7.76 -3.84
CA CYS A 10 2.64 -7.98 -3.23
C CYS A 10 3.16 -6.71 -2.56
N HIS A 11 3.54 -6.83 -1.28
CA HIS A 11 4.18 -5.76 -0.52
C HIS A 11 5.66 -5.61 -0.91
N PHE A 12 5.89 -5.29 -2.19
CA PHE A 12 7.21 -5.14 -2.79
C PHE A 12 8.01 -3.95 -2.22
N ASP A 13 7.33 -3.11 -1.46
CA ASP A 13 7.86 -1.95 -0.78
C ASP A 13 8.50 -2.29 0.58
N PHE A 14 8.35 -3.52 1.07
CA PHE A 14 8.95 -4.02 2.32
C PHE A 14 10.12 -4.99 2.08
N PRO A 15 10.96 -5.25 3.09
CA PRO A 15 11.89 -6.37 3.05
C PRO A 15 11.16 -7.71 2.79
N PRO A 16 11.77 -8.64 2.03
CA PRO A 16 13.15 -8.61 1.52
C PRO A 16 13.35 -7.87 0.19
N PHE A 17 12.30 -7.27 -0.39
CA PHE A 17 12.35 -6.66 -1.72
C PHE A 17 12.92 -5.24 -1.72
N SER A 18 12.65 -4.47 -0.66
CA SER A 18 13.18 -3.12 -0.52
C SER A 18 14.71 -3.16 -0.47
N GLY A 19 15.35 -2.48 -1.41
CA GLY A 19 16.80 -2.50 -1.61
C GLY A 19 17.33 -3.63 -2.52
N ASP A 20 16.48 -4.57 -2.94
CA ASP A 20 16.78 -5.65 -3.90
C ASP A 20 15.71 -5.72 -5.02
N GLU A 21 15.13 -4.58 -5.39
CA GLU A 21 13.97 -4.51 -6.27
C GLU A 21 14.29 -5.09 -7.65
N GLU A 22 15.46 -4.78 -8.20
CA GLU A 22 15.86 -5.19 -9.55
C GLU A 22 16.07 -6.71 -9.64
N ALA A 23 16.83 -7.31 -8.72
CA ALA A 23 17.04 -8.75 -8.73
C ALA A 23 15.74 -9.50 -8.42
N SER A 24 14.91 -8.97 -7.53
CA SER A 24 13.58 -9.52 -7.23
C SER A 24 12.66 -9.50 -8.45
N LEU A 25 12.63 -8.42 -9.22
CA LEU A 25 11.87 -8.32 -10.47
C LEU A 25 12.40 -9.27 -11.55
N GLN A 26 13.71 -9.45 -11.64
CA GLN A 26 14.30 -10.43 -12.57
C GLN A 26 13.87 -11.86 -12.23
N ARG A 27 13.91 -12.23 -10.94
CA ARG A 27 13.43 -13.55 -10.47
C ARG A 27 11.93 -13.73 -10.78
N ALA A 28 11.11 -12.70 -10.53
CA ALA A 28 9.69 -12.72 -10.85
C ALA A 28 9.44 -12.93 -12.35
N ALA A 29 10.17 -12.21 -13.20
CA ALA A 29 10.06 -12.33 -14.66
C ALA A 29 10.48 -13.72 -15.16
N GLN A 30 11.55 -14.32 -14.60
CA GLN A 30 11.98 -15.69 -14.91
C GLN A 30 10.91 -16.73 -14.53
N ALA A 31 10.16 -16.49 -13.46
CA ALA A 31 9.01 -17.32 -13.07
C ALA A 31 7.73 -17.03 -13.89
N GLY A 32 7.77 -16.06 -14.82
CA GLY A 32 6.64 -15.69 -15.68
C GLY A 32 5.70 -14.63 -15.09
N VAL A 33 6.02 -14.07 -13.93
CA VAL A 33 5.28 -12.94 -13.31
C VAL A 33 5.76 -11.64 -13.95
N GLY A 34 4.97 -11.08 -14.86
CA GLY A 34 5.37 -9.90 -15.64
C GLY A 34 4.80 -8.58 -15.12
N LYS A 35 3.85 -8.61 -14.19
CA LYS A 35 3.30 -7.44 -13.51
C LYS A 35 3.01 -7.74 -12.04
N ILE A 36 3.15 -6.73 -11.20
CA ILE A 36 2.92 -6.81 -9.75
C ILE A 36 2.17 -5.56 -9.30
N ILE A 37 1.11 -5.71 -8.51
CA ILE A 37 0.41 -4.59 -7.87
C ILE A 37 0.88 -4.49 -6.41
N VAL A 38 1.41 -3.32 -6.06
CA VAL A 38 1.98 -2.98 -4.75
C VAL A 38 0.97 -2.16 -3.95
N PRO A 39 0.35 -2.74 -2.90
CA PRO A 39 -0.62 -2.06 -2.08
C PRO A 39 0.05 -1.33 -0.91
N ALA A 40 -0.21 -0.04 -0.79
CA ALA A 40 0.19 0.72 0.39
C ALA A 40 -0.58 0.26 1.64
N THR A 41 0.04 0.42 2.81
CA THR A 41 -0.57 0.06 4.10
C THR A 41 -1.04 1.26 4.92
N GLU A 42 -0.35 2.39 4.81
CA GLU A 42 -0.65 3.63 5.53
C GLU A 42 -0.21 4.82 4.69
N ALA A 43 -0.69 6.02 5.03
CA ALA A 43 -0.46 7.21 4.23
C ALA A 43 1.04 7.58 4.09
N GLU A 44 1.84 7.27 5.11
CA GLU A 44 3.30 7.43 5.07
C GLU A 44 3.97 6.60 3.95
N ASN A 45 3.37 5.47 3.54
CA ASN A 45 3.92 4.65 2.47
C ASN A 45 3.52 5.10 1.06
N PHE A 46 2.57 6.04 0.90
CA PHE A 46 2.03 6.39 -0.42
C PHE A 46 3.10 6.89 -1.38
N ALA A 47 4.02 7.74 -0.90
CA ALA A 47 5.09 8.26 -1.73
C ALA A 47 6.04 7.15 -2.20
N ARG A 48 6.42 6.24 -1.30
CA ARG A 48 7.29 5.09 -1.61
C ARG A 48 6.66 4.16 -2.65
N VAL A 49 5.40 3.79 -2.46
CA VAL A 49 4.68 2.88 -3.35
C VAL A 49 4.49 3.49 -4.73
N GLN A 50 4.16 4.78 -4.82
CA GLN A 50 4.07 5.49 -6.10
C GLN A 50 5.44 5.57 -6.79
N ALA A 51 6.50 5.91 -6.07
CA ALA A 51 7.85 5.97 -6.62
C ALA A 51 8.32 4.62 -7.17
N LEU A 52 7.99 3.51 -6.49
CA LEU A 52 8.28 2.16 -6.97
C LEU A 52 7.55 1.86 -8.28
N ALA A 53 6.25 2.19 -8.35
CA ALA A 53 5.47 2.01 -9.56
C ALA A 53 6.03 2.86 -10.72
N GLU A 54 6.37 4.13 -10.48
CA GLU A 54 6.95 5.01 -11.50
C GLU A 54 8.33 4.52 -11.98
N LYS A 55 9.18 4.07 -11.07
CA LYS A 55 10.55 3.62 -11.37
C LYS A 55 10.59 2.32 -12.17
N TYR A 56 9.74 1.35 -11.84
CA TYR A 56 9.81 0.01 -12.42
C TYR A 56 8.58 -0.29 -13.29
N GLN A 57 8.80 -0.53 -14.59
CA GLN A 57 7.74 -0.85 -15.55
C GLN A 57 6.76 -1.95 -15.07
N PRO A 58 7.21 -3.10 -14.51
CA PRO A 58 6.32 -4.16 -14.05
C PRO A 58 5.44 -3.81 -12.85
N LEU A 59 5.78 -2.77 -12.07
CA LEU A 59 5.11 -2.46 -10.81
C LEU A 59 3.95 -1.47 -11.01
N TYR A 60 2.82 -1.74 -10.38
CA TYR A 60 1.66 -0.84 -10.29
C TYR A 60 1.35 -0.59 -8.82
N ALA A 61 0.65 0.50 -8.52
CA ALA A 61 0.34 0.90 -7.15
C ALA A 61 -1.16 0.75 -6.85
N ALA A 62 -1.46 0.39 -5.61
CA ALA A 62 -2.77 0.59 -5.00
C ALA A 62 -2.60 1.42 -3.72
N LEU A 63 -3.41 2.47 -3.57
CA LEU A 63 -3.33 3.35 -2.40
C LEU A 63 -4.52 3.11 -1.48
N GLY A 64 -4.26 2.96 -0.18
CA GLY A 64 -5.31 2.69 0.80
C GLY A 64 -4.76 2.63 2.22
N LEU A 65 -5.67 2.52 3.18
CA LEU A 65 -5.37 2.50 4.61
C LEU A 65 -5.71 1.12 5.20
N HIS A 66 -4.68 0.32 5.47
CA HIS A 66 -4.80 -1.07 5.92
C HIS A 66 -5.37 -1.15 7.34
N PRO A 67 -6.36 -2.02 7.63
CA PRO A 67 -6.99 -2.08 8.95
C PRO A 67 -6.00 -2.43 10.09
N GLY A 68 -4.94 -3.18 9.79
CA GLY A 68 -3.86 -3.48 10.75
C GLY A 68 -3.01 -2.28 11.17
N MET A 69 -3.11 -1.13 10.49
CA MET A 69 -2.41 0.12 10.84
C MET A 69 -3.36 1.17 11.44
N LEU A 70 -4.50 0.74 11.98
CA LEU A 70 -5.57 1.64 12.43
C LEU A 70 -5.12 2.73 13.40
N GLU A 71 -4.24 2.39 14.34
CA GLU A 71 -3.70 3.35 15.32
C GLU A 71 -2.94 4.51 14.68
N LYS A 72 -2.43 4.30 13.46
CA LYS A 72 -1.73 5.32 12.67
C LYS A 72 -2.65 6.10 11.74
N HIS A 73 -3.87 5.61 11.48
CA HIS A 73 -4.82 6.27 10.59
C HIS A 73 -5.54 7.40 11.29
N SER A 74 -5.63 8.53 10.60
CA SER A 74 -6.33 9.74 11.07
C SER A 74 -7.10 10.38 9.91
N ASP A 75 -7.88 11.42 10.20
CA ASP A 75 -8.54 12.21 9.15
C ASP A 75 -7.49 12.81 8.17
N VAL A 76 -6.29 13.16 8.65
CA VAL A 76 -5.17 13.58 7.80
C VAL A 76 -4.75 12.48 6.83
N SER A 77 -4.78 11.22 7.24
CA SER A 77 -4.48 10.08 6.36
C SER A 77 -5.50 9.93 5.23
N LEU A 78 -6.77 10.25 5.51
CA LEU A 78 -7.84 10.27 4.50
C LEU A 78 -7.66 11.43 3.53
N ASP A 79 -7.32 12.63 4.03
CA ASP A 79 -7.03 13.79 3.19
C ASP A 79 -5.83 13.52 2.27
N GLN A 80 -4.78 12.89 2.79
CA GLN A 80 -3.62 12.46 2.00
C GLN A 80 -4.00 11.45 0.91
N LEU A 81 -4.88 10.50 1.22
CA LEU A 81 -5.37 9.54 0.24
C LEU A 81 -6.17 10.25 -0.87
N GLN A 82 -7.09 11.15 -0.49
CA GLN A 82 -7.87 11.92 -1.44
C GLN A 82 -6.96 12.74 -2.36
N GLN A 83 -6.02 13.51 -1.81
CA GLN A 83 -5.08 14.33 -2.58
C GLN A 83 -4.23 13.49 -3.53
N ALA A 84 -3.78 12.30 -3.11
CA ALA A 84 -3.00 11.41 -3.96
C ALA A 84 -3.84 10.88 -5.14
N LEU A 85 -5.11 10.55 -4.91
CA LEU A 85 -6.03 10.04 -5.95
C LEU A 85 -6.47 11.14 -6.92
N GLU A 86 -6.68 12.37 -6.44
CA GLU A 86 -7.04 13.52 -7.29
C GLU A 86 -5.98 13.84 -8.35
N ARG A 87 -4.71 13.55 -8.07
CA ARG A 87 -3.61 13.70 -9.03
C ARG A 87 -3.65 12.69 -10.18
N ARG A 88 -4.48 11.64 -10.08
CA ARG A 88 -4.64 10.57 -11.08
C ARG A 88 -3.31 10.03 -11.64
N PRO A 89 -2.35 9.63 -10.79
CA PRO A 89 -1.09 9.07 -11.26
C PRO A 89 -1.33 7.81 -12.11
N ALA A 90 -0.68 7.75 -13.28
CA ALA A 90 -1.00 6.77 -14.33
C ALA A 90 -0.85 5.30 -13.90
N LYS A 91 -0.03 5.03 -12.88
CA LYS A 91 0.25 3.67 -12.39
C LYS A 91 -0.44 3.32 -11.08
N VAL A 92 -1.28 4.21 -10.54
CA VAL A 92 -2.20 3.86 -9.44
C VAL A 92 -3.49 3.31 -10.06
N VAL A 93 -3.73 2.02 -9.85
CA VAL A 93 -4.79 1.26 -10.54
C VAL A 93 -5.92 0.81 -9.63
N ALA A 94 -5.77 1.00 -8.33
CA ALA A 94 -6.79 0.62 -7.35
C ALA A 94 -6.71 1.50 -6.09
N VAL A 95 -7.85 1.58 -5.40
CA VAL A 95 -7.93 2.03 -4.01
C VAL A 95 -7.95 0.78 -3.13
N GLY A 96 -6.93 0.57 -2.31
CA GLY A 96 -6.77 -0.62 -1.47
C GLY A 96 -5.35 -0.80 -0.92
N ARG A 97 -5.14 -1.54 0.18
CA ARG A 97 -6.11 -2.32 0.97
C ARG A 97 -6.79 -1.42 2.01
N ALA A 98 -8.06 -1.08 1.81
CA ALA A 98 -8.82 -0.24 2.73
C ALA A 98 -10.09 -0.99 3.14
N VAL A 99 -10.31 -1.14 4.45
CA VAL A 99 -11.66 -1.42 4.96
C VAL A 99 -12.36 -0.06 5.05
N TRP A 100 -13.65 0.01 4.78
CA TRP A 100 -14.44 1.21 5.06
C TRP A 100 -14.41 1.49 6.56
N ILE A 101 -13.61 2.47 6.98
CA ILE A 101 -13.55 2.92 8.36
C ILE A 101 -14.03 4.37 8.33
N SER A 102 -15.23 4.63 8.84
CA SER A 102 -15.69 6.01 9.02
C SER A 102 -14.77 6.72 10.02
N SER A 103 -14.66 8.06 9.95
CA SER A 103 -13.91 8.83 10.98
C SER A 103 -14.45 8.57 12.40
N ALA A 104 -15.73 8.22 12.53
CA ALA A 104 -16.34 7.78 13.78
C ALA A 104 -15.82 6.39 14.22
N THR A 105 -15.61 5.47 13.28
CA THR A 105 -15.05 4.14 13.54
C THR A 105 -13.57 4.21 13.95
N ILE A 106 -12.76 5.09 13.34
CA ILE A 106 -11.36 5.32 13.77
C ILE A 106 -11.33 5.83 15.23
N ARG A 107 -12.19 6.81 15.56
CA ARG A 107 -12.29 7.35 16.92
C ARG A 107 -12.75 6.33 17.95
N ASN A 108 -13.76 5.52 17.63
CA ASN A 108 -14.30 4.52 18.54
C ASN A 108 -13.31 3.39 18.84
N LEU A 109 -12.50 2.98 17.87
CA LEU A 109 -11.50 1.92 18.06
C LEU A 109 -10.29 2.38 18.90
N ARG A 110 -9.89 3.66 18.79
CA ARG A 110 -8.89 4.26 19.70
C ARG A 110 -9.40 4.36 21.15
N GLY A 111 -10.71 4.55 21.34
CA GLY A 111 -11.35 4.60 22.65
C GLY A 111 -11.40 3.26 23.40
N SER A 112 -11.26 2.13 22.70
CA SER A 112 -11.25 0.79 23.30
C SER A 112 -9.88 0.30 23.78
N SER A 113 -8.80 1.06 23.58
CA SER A 113 -7.44 0.74 24.02
C SER A 113 -7.14 1.19 25.48
N GLY A 114 -8.17 1.53 26.26
CA GLY A 114 -8.03 1.87 27.67
C GLY A 114 -7.76 0.65 28.55
N TYR A 115 -6.54 0.09 28.48
CA TYR A 115 -6.05 -0.76 29.56
C TYR A 115 -5.75 0.14 30.75
N SER A 116 -6.66 0.13 31.72
CA SER A 116 -6.44 0.61 33.08
C SER A 116 -5.26 -0.16 33.67
N THR A 117 -4.10 0.47 33.78
CA THR A 117 -3.07 0.03 34.74
C THR A 117 -3.39 0.68 36.07
N ASN A 118 -4.28 0.05 36.84
CA ASN A 118 -4.29 0.23 38.29
C ASN A 118 -3.09 -0.53 38.86
N ASN A 119 -2.04 0.20 39.24
CA ASN A 119 -1.34 -0.01 40.51
C ASN A 119 -0.57 1.25 40.90
#